data_AF-A0AAD2GCI3-F1
#
_entry.id   AF-A0AAD2GCI3-F1
#
_cell.length_a   1.000
_cell.length_b   1.000
_cell.length_c   1.000
_cell.angle_alpha   90.00
_cell.angle_beta   90.00
_cell.angle_gamma   90.00
#
_symmetry.space_group_name_H-M   'P 1'
#
loop_
_entity.id
_entity.type
_entity.pdbx_description
1 polymer ?
#
loop_
_entity_poly.entity_id
_entity_poly.type
_entity_poly.pdbx_seq_one_letter_code
_entity_poly.pdbx_strand_id
1 'polypeptide(L)'
;MSTTTNQVPNNNNEVLLAEEKLRASDGDLQQEHPTNTTNGEAGSGCPFAHSSTSSSTRDEEAMPYQYIPLRMGGRGGTHMVSEASRALIDNEVTLDDLKTMTGAFYELAFQDQTLDKLIRSHEDPHGNRFAKWIHQKLSGSNVWDMDRRNRDKTPVQVAGGRTAVVHDRSSAHAAAWYSPKRPREEVGRHFNLYECRVWMRLHFYAMRKTGIMEKSPSFADYYVRFIAHFVAVYERSAPMFARDSLRWSENPANVEKYIDDGRIMTDVLGRGYSDSTRDLPESELYDDDWPYYVAQ
;
A
#
# COMPACT_ATOMS: atom_id res chain seq x y z
N MET A 1 -20.96 22.02 -48.39
CA MET A 1 -21.13 20.96 -47.37
C MET A 1 -19.81 20.83 -46.64
N SER A 2 -19.67 21.51 -45.50
CA SER A 2 -18.48 21.37 -44.65
C SER A 2 -18.66 20.17 -43.75
N THR A 3 -17.83 19.16 -43.98
CA THR A 3 -17.71 17.99 -43.12
C THR A 3 -17.01 18.42 -41.84
N THR A 4 -17.77 18.62 -40.76
CA THR A 4 -17.23 18.83 -39.43
C THR A 4 -16.62 17.51 -38.96
N THR A 5 -15.30 17.41 -39.02
CA THR A 5 -14.55 16.34 -38.39
C THR A 5 -14.76 16.43 -36.88
N ASN A 6 -15.65 15.60 -36.33
CA ASN A 6 -15.73 15.39 -34.89
C ASN A 6 -14.38 14.83 -34.43
N GLN A 7 -13.51 15.69 -33.91
CA GLN A 7 -12.37 15.26 -33.12
C GLN A 7 -12.93 14.53 -31.90
N VAL A 8 -12.80 13.20 -31.90
CA VAL A 8 -12.97 12.40 -30.69
C VAL A 8 -12.03 13.01 -29.64
N PRO A 9 -12.53 13.43 -28.47
CA PRO A 9 -11.66 13.97 -27.42
C PRO A 9 -10.60 12.91 -27.10
N ASN A 10 -9.34 13.33 -27.00
CA ASN A 10 -8.23 12.43 -26.69
C ASN A 10 -8.32 12.01 -25.21
N ASN A 11 -9.26 11.11 -24.89
CA ASN A 11 -9.63 10.68 -23.53
C ASN A 11 -8.44 10.08 -22.75
N ASN A 12 -7.36 9.68 -23.44
CA ASN A 12 -6.14 9.14 -22.83
C ASN A 12 -5.40 10.18 -21.96
N ASN A 13 -5.60 11.48 -22.20
CA ASN A 13 -4.94 12.53 -21.42
C ASN A 13 -5.45 12.61 -19.96
N GLU A 14 -6.66 12.14 -19.67
CA GLU A 14 -7.24 12.26 -18.33
C GLU A 14 -6.55 11.34 -17.30
N VAL A 15 -6.22 10.11 -17.68
CA VAL A 15 -5.54 9.16 -16.79
C VAL A 15 -4.11 9.63 -16.52
N LEU A 16 -3.42 10.09 -17.56
CA LEU A 16 -2.07 10.63 -17.43
C LEU A 16 -2.04 11.88 -16.53
N LEU A 17 -2.99 12.80 -16.72
CA LEU A 17 -3.11 13.98 -15.86
C LEU A 17 -3.40 13.62 -14.40
N ALA A 18 -4.22 12.60 -14.17
CA ALA A 18 -4.50 12.10 -12.82
C ALA A 18 -3.26 11.48 -12.17
N GLU A 19 -2.48 10.69 -12.92
CA GLU A 19 -1.18 10.17 -12.49
C GLU A 19 -0.20 11.29 -12.13
N GLU A 20 -0.04 12.29 -13.01
CA GLU A 20 0.87 13.42 -12.80
C GLU A 20 0.50 14.23 -11.55
N LYS A 21 -0.81 14.50 -11.35
CA LYS A 21 -1.30 15.18 -10.15
C LYS A 21 -1.03 14.38 -8.88
N LEU A 22 -1.28 13.06 -8.91
CA LEU A 22 -0.98 12.18 -7.79
C LEU A 22 0.51 12.21 -7.46
N ARG A 23 1.37 12.02 -8.48
CA ARG A 23 2.82 12.05 -8.30
C ARG A 23 3.30 13.38 -7.74
N ALA A 24 2.76 14.50 -8.22
CA ALA A 24 3.13 15.83 -7.74
C ALA A 24 2.73 16.10 -6.29
N SER A 25 1.73 15.40 -5.76
CA SER A 25 1.17 15.64 -4.42
C SER A 25 2.04 15.15 -3.25
N ASP A 26 3.01 14.28 -3.51
CA ASP A 26 3.75 13.57 -2.47
C ASP A 26 5.23 13.36 -2.83
N GLY A 27 6.13 13.66 -1.89
CA GLY A 27 7.58 13.59 -2.12
C GLY A 27 8.06 12.16 -2.34
N ASP A 28 7.47 11.17 -1.67
CA ASP A 28 7.81 9.75 -1.86
C ASP A 28 7.42 9.25 -3.25
N LEU A 29 6.32 9.75 -3.83
CA LEU A 29 5.93 9.43 -5.22
C LEU A 29 6.86 10.10 -6.25
N GLN A 30 7.32 11.32 -6.01
CA GLN A 30 8.24 12.01 -6.92
C GLN A 30 9.60 11.28 -7.05
N GLN A 31 10.10 10.71 -5.95
CA GLN A 31 11.34 9.94 -5.93
C GLN A 31 11.28 8.65 -6.76
N GLU A 32 10.08 8.12 -7.00
CA GLU A 32 9.90 6.95 -7.84
C GLU A 32 10.00 7.29 -9.34
N HIS A 33 10.06 8.56 -9.75
CA HIS A 33 10.26 8.88 -11.17
C HIS A 33 11.69 8.49 -11.62
N PRO A 34 11.89 7.88 -12.80
CA PRO A 34 13.23 7.73 -13.33
C PRO A 34 13.83 9.13 -13.54
N THR A 35 14.76 9.53 -12.69
CA THR A 35 15.67 10.61 -13.03
C THR A 35 16.58 10.08 -14.14
N ASN A 36 16.66 10.80 -15.26
CA ASN A 36 17.73 10.62 -16.25
C ASN A 36 19.07 10.97 -15.59
N THR A 37 19.53 10.14 -14.67
CA THR A 37 20.86 10.24 -14.07
C THR A 37 21.70 9.17 -14.73
N THR A 38 22.16 9.50 -15.94
CA THR A 38 23.44 9.01 -16.43
C THR A 38 24.50 9.57 -15.50
N ASN A 39 24.88 8.81 -14.47
CA ASN A 39 26.20 8.88 -13.85
C ASN A 39 26.47 7.52 -13.25
N GLY A 40 27.34 6.79 -13.93
CA GLY A 40 27.79 5.49 -13.48
C GLY A 40 28.69 5.65 -12.26
N GLU A 41 28.36 4.93 -11.21
CA GLU A 41 29.35 4.31 -10.36
C GLU A 41 29.01 2.82 -10.26
N ALA A 42 29.92 2.03 -10.82
CA ALA A 42 29.90 0.58 -10.74
C ALA A 42 30.22 0.16 -9.30
N GLY A 43 29.18 -0.04 -8.49
CA GLY A 43 29.26 -0.77 -7.23
C GLY A 43 29.30 -2.26 -7.51
N SER A 44 30.53 -2.78 -7.60
CA SER A 44 30.89 -4.19 -7.73
C SER A 44 30.36 -5.05 -6.57
N GLY A 45 29.76 -6.20 -6.91
CA GLY A 45 29.73 -7.38 -6.05
C GLY A 45 28.42 -7.67 -5.30
N CYS A 46 27.48 -8.37 -5.96
CA CYS A 46 26.45 -9.16 -5.26
C CYS A 46 27.10 -10.39 -4.62
N PRO A 47 27.03 -10.59 -3.29
CA PRO A 47 27.43 -11.83 -2.64
C PRO A 47 26.18 -12.64 -2.29
N PHE A 48 25.35 -13.00 -3.27
CA PHE A 48 24.28 -13.97 -3.05
C PHE A 48 24.65 -15.28 -3.76
N ALA A 49 25.67 -15.95 -3.21
CA ALA A 49 25.83 -17.38 -3.40
C ALA A 49 24.92 -18.09 -2.39
N HIS A 50 24.03 -18.93 -2.91
CA HIS A 50 23.10 -19.75 -2.17
C HIS A 50 23.77 -20.47 -0.99
N SER A 51 23.28 -20.23 0.23
CA SER A 51 23.42 -21.18 1.32
C SER A 51 22.05 -21.78 1.58
N SER A 52 21.90 -23.04 1.16
CA SER A 52 20.77 -23.89 1.49
C SER A 52 20.82 -24.19 2.98
N THR A 53 20.04 -23.49 3.79
CA THR A 53 19.93 -23.79 5.22
C THR A 53 18.80 -24.79 5.43
N SER A 54 19.17 -25.94 5.97
CA SER A 54 18.28 -27.01 6.42
C SER A 54 17.19 -26.50 7.35
N SER A 55 15.95 -26.87 7.06
CA SER A 55 14.79 -26.62 7.91
C SER A 55 14.91 -27.39 9.23
N SER A 56 15.51 -26.76 10.24
CA SER A 56 15.28 -27.15 11.63
C SER A 56 14.01 -26.44 12.10
N THR A 57 12.99 -27.20 12.45
CA THR A 57 11.84 -26.77 13.24
C THR A 57 12.33 -26.31 14.61
N ARG A 58 12.83 -25.07 14.71
CA ARG A 58 12.91 -24.37 15.97
C ARG A 58 11.52 -23.82 16.22
N ASP A 59 10.98 -24.08 17.40
CA ASP A 59 9.90 -23.27 17.94
C ASP A 59 10.42 -21.83 17.95
N GLU A 60 10.01 -21.03 16.96
CA GLU A 60 10.44 -19.64 16.80
C GLU A 60 9.79 -18.85 17.94
N GLU A 61 10.53 -18.74 19.04
CA GLU A 61 10.19 -17.86 20.15
C GLU A 61 10.06 -16.43 19.60
N ALA A 62 8.91 -15.79 19.85
CA ALA A 62 8.59 -14.48 19.31
C ALA A 62 9.69 -13.45 19.65
N MET A 63 10.06 -12.61 18.68
CA MET A 63 11.07 -11.58 18.90
C MET A 63 10.63 -10.60 20.00
N PRO A 64 11.53 -10.16 20.90
CA PRO A 64 11.17 -9.19 21.92
C PRO A 64 10.78 -7.85 21.28
N TYR A 65 9.78 -7.20 21.85
CA TYR A 65 9.30 -5.91 21.35
C TYR A 65 10.34 -4.80 21.57
N GLN A 66 10.57 -4.02 20.52
CA GLN A 66 11.33 -2.78 20.52
C GLN A 66 10.57 -1.71 19.74
N TYR A 67 10.37 -0.54 20.36
CA TYR A 67 9.81 0.61 19.66
C TYR A 67 10.83 1.21 18.67
N ILE A 68 10.40 1.42 17.43
CA ILE A 68 11.24 2.00 16.37
C ILE A 68 10.53 3.23 15.78
N PRO A 69 11.05 4.47 15.94
CA PRO A 69 10.37 5.66 15.41
C PRO A 69 10.37 5.69 13.87
N LEU A 70 9.29 6.22 13.29
CA LEU A 70 9.28 6.58 11.87
C LEU A 70 10.23 7.75 11.66
N ARG A 71 11.16 7.63 10.72
CA ARG A 71 11.99 8.77 10.33
C ARG A 71 11.38 9.46 9.13
N MET A 72 11.21 10.78 9.27
CA MET A 72 10.62 11.64 8.26
C MET A 72 11.65 12.66 7.76
N GLY A 73 11.71 12.86 6.45
CA GLY A 73 12.44 13.88 5.73
C GLY A 73 11.49 14.83 5.00
N GLY A 74 12.02 15.70 4.13
CA GLY A 74 11.17 16.55 3.27
C GLY A 74 10.19 17.44 4.04
N ARG A 75 10.65 18.10 5.11
CA ARG A 75 9.79 18.87 6.06
C ARG A 75 8.70 18.02 6.74
N GLY A 76 8.94 16.73 6.93
CA GLY A 76 8.03 15.78 7.59
C GLY A 76 7.13 15.00 6.63
N GLY A 77 7.18 15.28 5.33
CA GLY A 77 6.28 14.68 4.33
C GLY A 77 6.86 13.48 3.56
N THR A 78 8.05 13.00 3.89
CA THR A 78 8.69 11.90 3.14
C THR A 78 9.28 10.89 4.10
N HIS A 79 8.95 9.62 3.94
CA HIS A 79 9.55 8.55 4.73
C HIS A 79 11.05 8.40 4.44
N MET A 80 11.84 8.19 5.50
CA MET A 80 13.27 7.95 5.41
C MET A 80 13.63 6.64 6.08
N VAL A 81 14.50 5.86 5.43
CA VAL A 81 15.09 4.65 6.00
C VAL A 81 15.94 5.02 7.21
N SER A 82 15.81 4.26 8.30
CA SER A 82 16.71 4.32 9.45
C SER A 82 17.50 3.03 9.61
N GLU A 83 18.56 3.05 10.40
CA GLU A 83 19.29 1.82 10.74
C GLU A 83 18.39 0.79 11.42
N ALA A 84 17.49 1.25 12.29
CA ALA A 84 16.53 0.37 12.98
C ALA A 84 15.45 -0.20 12.03
N SER A 85 14.92 0.58 11.08
CA SER A 85 13.96 0.04 10.10
C SER A 85 14.62 -0.95 9.15
N ARG A 86 15.91 -0.75 8.84
CA ARG A 86 16.70 -1.71 8.07
C ARG A 86 16.91 -3.00 8.87
N ALA A 87 17.26 -2.88 10.16
CA ALA A 87 17.43 -4.04 11.04
C ALA A 87 16.16 -4.90 11.16
N LEU A 88 14.95 -4.30 11.14
CA LEU A 88 13.69 -5.06 11.08
C LEU A 88 13.64 -5.99 9.86
N ILE A 89 14.04 -5.48 8.69
CA ILE A 89 14.00 -6.26 7.45
C ILE A 89 15.11 -7.30 7.38
N ASP A 90 16.31 -6.92 7.82
CA ASP A 90 17.48 -7.79 7.73
C ASP A 90 17.44 -8.95 8.74
N ASN A 91 16.81 -8.74 9.90
CA ASN A 91 16.88 -9.68 11.03
C ASN A 91 15.53 -10.31 11.44
N GLU A 92 14.39 -9.68 11.14
CA GLU A 92 13.09 -10.10 11.68
C GLU A 92 12.09 -10.49 10.58
N VAL A 93 11.94 -9.66 9.54
CA VAL A 93 10.93 -9.81 8.50
C VAL A 93 11.56 -9.73 7.11
N THR A 94 11.74 -10.90 6.49
CA THR A 94 12.39 -11.04 5.18
C THR A 94 11.49 -10.59 4.04
N LEU A 95 12.07 -10.39 2.85
CA LEU A 95 11.28 -10.13 1.64
C LEU A 95 10.24 -11.24 1.35
N ASP A 96 10.53 -12.50 1.69
CA ASP A 96 9.61 -13.60 1.44
C ASP A 96 8.45 -13.62 2.46
N ASP A 97 8.70 -13.20 3.71
CA ASP A 97 7.64 -12.92 4.67
C ASP A 97 6.70 -11.82 4.14
N LEU A 98 7.29 -10.73 3.61
CA LEU A 98 6.51 -9.64 3.00
C LEU A 98 5.71 -10.11 1.79
N LYS A 99 6.27 -10.96 0.91
CA LYS A 99 5.54 -11.53 -0.24
C LYS A 99 4.38 -12.40 0.21
N THR A 100 4.57 -13.17 1.28
CA THR A 100 3.52 -14.03 1.86
C THR A 100 2.38 -13.16 2.41
N MET A 101 2.72 -12.14 3.20
CA MET A 101 1.76 -11.20 3.77
C MET A 101 1.01 -10.40 2.70
N THR A 102 1.70 -9.80 1.74
CA THR A 102 1.04 -9.01 0.69
C THR A 102 0.28 -9.90 -0.31
N GLY A 103 0.72 -11.14 -0.54
CA GLY A 103 -0.03 -12.15 -1.28
C GLY A 103 -1.37 -12.44 -0.61
N ALA A 104 -1.35 -12.75 0.68
CA ALA A 104 -2.56 -12.98 1.48
C ALA A 104 -3.49 -11.74 1.51
N PHE A 105 -2.93 -10.53 1.55
CA PHE A 105 -3.71 -9.30 1.44
C PHE A 105 -4.46 -9.21 0.11
N TYR A 106 -3.80 -9.45 -1.02
CA TYR A 106 -4.46 -9.38 -2.32
C TYR A 106 -5.46 -10.52 -2.53
N GLU A 107 -5.21 -11.72 -1.99
CA GLU A 107 -6.23 -12.78 -1.96
C GLU A 107 -7.51 -12.32 -1.25
N LEU A 108 -7.39 -11.62 -0.12
CA LEU A 108 -8.55 -11.05 0.58
C LEU A 108 -9.18 -9.92 -0.24
N ALA A 109 -8.37 -9.01 -0.79
CA ALA A 109 -8.86 -7.86 -1.54
C ALA A 109 -9.59 -8.25 -2.85
N PHE A 110 -9.20 -9.34 -3.52
CA PHE A 110 -9.91 -9.85 -4.70
C PHE A 110 -11.28 -10.43 -4.37
N GLN A 111 -11.50 -10.85 -3.12
CA GLN A 111 -12.78 -11.39 -2.66
C GLN A 111 -13.68 -10.29 -2.05
N ASP A 112 -13.13 -9.12 -1.76
CA ASP A 112 -13.85 -7.99 -1.18
C ASP A 112 -14.53 -7.15 -2.26
N GLN A 113 -15.84 -6.91 -2.12
CA GLN A 113 -16.61 -6.20 -3.14
C GLN A 113 -16.23 -4.71 -3.25
N THR A 114 -15.69 -4.12 -2.18
CA THR A 114 -15.26 -2.72 -2.15
C THR A 114 -13.92 -2.56 -2.86
N LEU A 115 -12.96 -3.45 -2.59
CA LEU A 115 -11.61 -3.36 -3.15
C LEU A 115 -11.50 -3.98 -4.54
N ASP A 116 -12.20 -5.07 -4.84
CA ASP A 116 -12.04 -5.76 -6.12
C ASP A 116 -12.36 -4.85 -7.32
N LYS A 117 -13.38 -3.99 -7.19
CA LYS A 117 -13.72 -3.02 -8.23
C LYS A 117 -12.59 -2.02 -8.52
N LEU A 118 -11.70 -1.79 -7.56
CA LEU A 118 -10.53 -0.91 -7.70
C LEU A 118 -9.32 -1.65 -8.32
N ILE A 119 -9.35 -2.98 -8.36
CA ILE A 119 -8.27 -3.83 -8.86
C ILE A 119 -8.57 -4.20 -10.32
N ARG A 120 -7.92 -3.50 -11.24
CA ARG A 120 -8.12 -3.67 -12.70
C ARG A 120 -7.96 -5.12 -13.19
N SER A 121 -6.93 -5.82 -12.72
CA SER A 121 -6.58 -7.18 -13.19
C SER A 121 -6.07 -8.02 -12.03
N HIS A 122 -6.54 -9.26 -11.89
CA HIS A 122 -6.01 -10.20 -10.88
C HIS A 122 -4.68 -10.84 -11.29
N GLU A 123 -4.37 -10.83 -12.58
CA GLU A 123 -3.14 -11.42 -13.14
C GLU A 123 -1.89 -10.57 -12.91
N ASP A 124 -2.06 -9.31 -12.50
CA ASP A 124 -0.91 -8.47 -12.15
C ASP A 124 -0.26 -9.02 -10.86
N PRO A 125 1.09 -9.05 -10.75
CA PRO A 125 1.78 -9.59 -9.59
C PRO A 125 1.76 -8.62 -8.39
N HIS A 126 0.56 -8.24 -7.95
CA HIS A 126 0.30 -7.17 -6.98
C HIS A 126 1.04 -7.38 -5.66
N GLY A 127 0.89 -8.55 -5.04
CA GLY A 127 1.56 -8.88 -3.77
C GLY A 127 3.07 -8.76 -3.88
N ASN A 128 3.68 -9.35 -4.92
CA ASN A 128 5.12 -9.29 -5.15
C ASN A 128 5.62 -7.85 -5.38
N ARG A 129 4.87 -7.05 -6.16
CA ARG A 129 5.16 -5.62 -6.38
C ARG A 129 5.14 -4.86 -5.06
N PHE A 130 4.09 -5.06 -4.26
CA PHE A 130 3.94 -4.38 -2.97
C PHE A 130 5.03 -4.79 -1.97
N ALA A 131 5.35 -6.07 -1.86
CA ALA A 131 6.42 -6.59 -1.00
C ALA A 131 7.78 -5.96 -1.34
N LYS A 132 8.14 -5.88 -2.62
CA LYS A 132 9.38 -5.23 -3.06
C LYS A 132 9.40 -3.73 -2.72
N TRP A 133 8.27 -3.04 -2.85
CA TRP A 133 8.16 -1.63 -2.47
C TRP A 133 8.34 -1.43 -0.97
N ILE A 134 7.66 -2.22 -0.13
CA ILE A 134 7.83 -2.19 1.33
C ILE A 134 9.29 -2.46 1.70
N HIS A 135 9.86 -3.54 1.15
CA HIS A 135 11.24 -3.92 1.42
C HIS A 135 12.19 -2.76 1.08
N GLN A 136 12.08 -2.16 -0.09
CA GLN A 136 12.87 -0.99 -0.48
C GLN A 136 12.67 0.19 0.48
N LYS A 137 11.42 0.52 0.85
CA LYS A 137 11.13 1.63 1.77
C LYS A 137 11.69 1.42 3.18
N LEU A 138 11.77 0.18 3.67
CA LEU A 138 12.25 -0.09 5.03
C LEU A 138 13.76 -0.35 5.11
N SER A 139 14.36 -0.91 4.05
CA SER A 139 15.79 -1.27 4.02
C SER A 139 16.69 -0.25 3.30
N GLY A 140 16.14 0.51 2.34
CA GLY A 140 16.92 1.29 1.38
C GLY A 140 17.52 0.48 0.23
N SER A 141 17.13 -0.79 0.07
CA SER A 141 17.48 -1.59 -1.11
C SER A 141 16.90 -0.99 -2.41
N ASN A 142 17.34 -1.49 -3.57
CA ASN A 142 16.88 -1.05 -4.89
C ASN A 142 16.01 -2.10 -5.62
N VAL A 143 15.49 -3.10 -4.90
CA VAL A 143 14.78 -4.24 -5.49
C VAL A 143 13.50 -3.83 -6.22
N TRP A 144 12.79 -2.82 -5.72
CA TRP A 144 11.60 -2.28 -6.38
C TRP A 144 11.97 -1.53 -7.66
N ASP A 145 13.02 -0.71 -7.63
CA ASP A 145 13.45 0.03 -8.81
C ASP A 145 13.99 -0.87 -9.92
N MET A 146 14.76 -1.90 -9.58
CA MET A 146 15.24 -2.88 -10.55
C MET A 146 14.09 -3.64 -11.20
N ASP A 147 13.09 -4.07 -10.42
CA ASP A 147 11.90 -4.72 -10.93
C ASP A 147 11.11 -3.77 -11.86
N ARG A 148 10.85 -2.55 -11.39
CA ARG A 148 10.07 -1.53 -12.09
C ARG A 148 10.64 -1.12 -13.44
N ARG A 149 11.97 -1.00 -13.57
CA ARG A 149 12.62 -0.65 -14.85
C ARG A 149 12.34 -1.66 -15.95
N ASN A 150 12.13 -2.92 -15.59
CA ASN A 150 11.96 -4.02 -16.53
C ASN A 150 10.48 -4.41 -16.74
N ARG A 151 9.53 -3.69 -16.14
CA ARG A 151 8.10 -3.98 -16.31
C ARG A 151 7.64 -3.67 -17.72
N ASP A 152 6.65 -4.44 -18.17
CA ASP A 152 5.90 -4.16 -19.38
C ASP A 152 5.26 -2.76 -19.29
N LYS A 153 5.48 -1.97 -20.35
CA LYS A 153 4.94 -0.60 -20.49
C LYS A 153 3.87 -0.54 -21.58
N THR A 154 3.38 -1.69 -22.03
CA THR A 154 2.28 -1.78 -22.98
C THR A 154 1.03 -1.12 -22.37
N PRO A 155 0.42 -0.14 -23.05
CA PRO A 155 -0.82 0.46 -22.58
C PRO A 155 -1.93 -0.58 -22.43
N VAL A 156 -2.62 -0.56 -21.29
CA VAL A 156 -3.78 -1.41 -21.01
C VAL A 156 -5.06 -0.60 -21.07
N GLN A 157 -6.17 -1.24 -21.43
CA GLN A 157 -7.49 -0.60 -21.44
C GLN A 157 -7.98 -0.35 -20.01
N VAL A 158 -8.57 0.82 -19.81
CA VAL A 158 -9.29 1.22 -18.59
C VAL A 158 -10.65 1.80 -18.97
N ALA A 159 -11.48 2.16 -17.98
CA ALA A 159 -12.87 2.53 -18.20
C ALA A 159 -13.06 3.70 -19.18
N GLY A 160 -14.14 3.63 -19.96
CA GLY A 160 -14.56 4.69 -20.89
C GLY A 160 -13.67 4.86 -22.13
N GLY A 161 -13.06 3.76 -22.62
CA GLY A 161 -12.26 3.75 -23.83
C GLY A 161 -10.90 4.44 -23.69
N ARG A 162 -10.40 4.54 -22.46
CA ARG A 162 -9.10 5.14 -22.12
C ARG A 162 -8.04 4.05 -22.03
N THR A 163 -6.77 4.44 -22.13
CA THR A 163 -5.64 3.55 -21.83
C THR A 163 -4.74 4.11 -20.73
N ALA A 164 -4.00 3.21 -20.07
CA ALA A 164 -3.04 3.54 -19.02
C ALA A 164 -1.77 2.68 -19.15
N VAL A 165 -0.60 3.22 -18.80
CA VAL A 165 0.65 2.45 -18.71
C VAL A 165 0.94 2.13 -17.24
N VAL A 166 0.60 0.93 -16.79
CA VAL A 166 0.69 0.54 -15.38
C VAL A 166 2.06 -0.06 -15.07
N HIS A 167 2.96 0.75 -14.55
CA HIS A 167 4.35 0.32 -14.33
C HIS A 167 4.91 0.72 -12.95
N ASP A 168 4.35 1.72 -12.28
CA ASP A 168 4.80 2.19 -10.96
C ASP A 168 3.61 2.44 -10.00
N ARG A 169 3.88 2.96 -8.80
CA ARG A 169 2.83 3.21 -7.81
C ARG A 169 1.82 4.24 -8.29
N SER A 170 2.28 5.35 -8.87
CA SER A 170 1.39 6.44 -9.32
C SER A 170 0.45 5.98 -10.44
N SER A 171 1.02 5.36 -11.48
CA SER A 171 0.27 4.86 -12.64
C SER A 171 -0.69 3.72 -12.26
N ALA A 172 -0.31 2.85 -11.31
CA ALA A 172 -1.20 1.80 -10.81
C ALA A 172 -2.43 2.37 -10.08
N HIS A 173 -2.25 3.37 -9.21
CA HIS A 173 -3.38 3.99 -8.51
C HIS A 173 -4.24 4.84 -9.45
N ALA A 174 -3.64 5.54 -10.42
CA ALA A 174 -4.40 6.21 -11.47
C ALA A 174 -5.24 5.21 -12.28
N ALA A 175 -4.67 4.06 -12.69
CA ALA A 175 -5.42 3.02 -13.38
C ALA A 175 -6.53 2.41 -12.50
N ALA A 176 -6.33 2.30 -11.19
CA ALA A 176 -7.37 1.87 -10.25
C ALA A 176 -8.54 2.86 -10.19
N TRP A 177 -8.27 4.18 -10.23
CA TRP A 177 -9.33 5.19 -10.30
C TRP A 177 -10.22 5.03 -11.53
N TYR A 178 -9.62 4.61 -12.64
CA TYR A 178 -10.31 4.33 -13.90
C TYR A 178 -10.58 2.84 -14.13
N SER A 179 -10.57 2.00 -13.09
CA SER A 179 -10.78 0.56 -13.25
C SER A 179 -12.11 0.26 -13.99
N PRO A 180 -12.11 -0.63 -15.01
CA PRO A 180 -13.32 -0.98 -15.76
C PRO A 180 -14.37 -1.73 -14.93
N LYS A 181 -13.99 -2.22 -13.75
CA LYS A 181 -14.90 -2.88 -12.80
C LYS A 181 -15.71 -1.88 -11.97
N ARG A 182 -15.38 -0.59 -11.98
CA ARG A 182 -16.10 0.43 -11.21
C ARG A 182 -17.44 0.79 -11.86
N PRO A 183 -18.47 1.12 -11.07
CA PRO A 183 -19.66 1.78 -11.56
C PRO A 183 -19.30 3.06 -12.35
N ARG A 184 -20.06 3.36 -13.40
CA ARG A 184 -19.73 4.44 -14.35
C ARG A 184 -19.59 5.80 -13.66
N GLU A 185 -20.43 6.05 -12.66
CA GLU A 185 -20.47 7.25 -11.82
C GLU A 185 -19.28 7.37 -10.85
N GLU A 186 -18.54 6.29 -10.63
CA GLU A 186 -17.34 6.29 -9.77
C GLU A 186 -16.02 6.33 -10.55
N VAL A 187 -16.05 6.14 -11.87
CA VAL A 187 -14.85 6.14 -12.71
C VAL A 187 -14.14 7.50 -12.61
N GLY A 188 -12.84 7.47 -12.31
CA GLY A 188 -12.00 8.65 -12.11
C GLY A 188 -12.05 9.23 -10.69
N ARG A 189 -12.94 8.74 -9.82
CA ARG A 189 -12.99 9.16 -8.41
C ARG A 189 -11.79 8.60 -7.65
N HIS A 190 -11.12 9.48 -6.89
CA HIS A 190 -10.07 9.08 -5.96
C HIS A 190 -10.62 8.16 -4.86
N PHE A 191 -9.71 7.48 -4.15
CA PHE A 191 -10.10 6.68 -3.00
C PHE A 191 -10.74 7.54 -1.93
N ASN A 192 -11.80 7.04 -1.32
CA ASN A 192 -12.47 7.70 -0.20
C ASN A 192 -12.11 7.04 1.13
N LEU A 193 -12.60 7.63 2.22
CA LEU A 193 -12.30 7.19 3.57
C LEU A 193 -12.68 5.72 3.83
N TYR A 194 -13.87 5.29 3.44
CA TYR A 194 -14.28 3.91 3.71
C TYR A 194 -13.48 2.90 2.87
N GLU A 195 -13.13 3.23 1.63
CA GLU A 195 -12.25 2.40 0.79
C GLU A 195 -10.88 2.24 1.45
N CYS A 196 -10.30 3.32 1.98
CA CYS A 196 -9.04 3.29 2.72
C CYS A 196 -9.14 2.49 4.02
N ARG A 197 -10.25 2.59 4.76
CA ARG A 197 -10.48 1.81 5.99
C ARG A 197 -10.63 0.31 5.70
N VAL A 198 -11.39 -0.07 4.67
CA VAL A 198 -11.50 -1.48 4.22
C VAL A 198 -10.12 -2.01 3.82
N TRP A 199 -9.35 -1.22 3.06
CA TRP A 199 -7.98 -1.55 2.67
C TRP A 199 -7.11 -1.84 3.90
N MET A 200 -7.08 -0.93 4.89
CA MET A 200 -6.27 -1.11 6.11
C MET A 200 -6.71 -2.33 6.92
N ARG A 201 -8.02 -2.55 7.08
CA ARG A 201 -8.56 -3.69 7.83
C ARG A 201 -8.16 -5.03 7.21
N LEU A 202 -8.30 -5.17 5.89
CA LEU A 202 -7.89 -6.40 5.20
C LEU A 202 -6.37 -6.58 5.19
N HIS A 203 -5.62 -5.47 5.11
CA HIS A 203 -4.16 -5.51 5.18
C HIS A 203 -3.66 -5.98 6.54
N PHE A 204 -4.21 -5.45 7.63
CA PHE A 204 -3.88 -5.90 8.99
C PHE A 204 -4.43 -7.28 9.30
N TYR A 205 -5.56 -7.69 8.70
CA TYR A 205 -6.03 -9.07 8.79
C TYR A 205 -5.07 -10.04 8.07
N ALA A 206 -4.54 -9.67 6.91
CA ALA A 206 -3.53 -10.47 6.21
C ALA A 206 -2.26 -10.66 7.05
N MET A 207 -1.79 -9.59 7.70
CA MET A 207 -0.63 -9.67 8.61
C MET A 207 -0.84 -10.71 9.73
N ARG A 208 -2.01 -10.72 10.38
CA ARG A 208 -2.35 -11.73 11.40
C ARG A 208 -2.45 -13.13 10.79
N LYS A 209 -3.11 -13.27 9.63
CA LYS A 209 -3.27 -14.55 8.94
C LYS A 209 -1.92 -15.20 8.59
N THR A 210 -0.89 -14.40 8.30
CA THR A 210 0.44 -14.90 7.96
C THR A 210 1.38 -15.04 9.16
N GLY A 211 0.94 -14.71 10.38
CA GLY A 211 1.77 -14.80 11.59
C GLY A 211 2.87 -13.73 11.69
N ILE A 212 2.88 -12.72 10.81
CA ILE A 212 4.00 -11.75 10.73
C ILE A 212 4.01 -10.82 11.95
N MET A 213 2.85 -10.63 12.59
CA MET A 213 2.73 -9.80 13.79
C MET A 213 3.30 -10.52 15.01
N GLU A 214 3.04 -11.81 15.13
CA GLU A 214 3.51 -12.68 16.21
C GLU A 214 5.01 -12.93 16.08
N LYS A 215 5.50 -13.10 14.84
CA LYS A 215 6.93 -13.24 14.53
C LYS A 215 7.74 -12.02 15.00
N SER A 216 7.25 -10.81 14.70
CA SER A 216 7.92 -9.56 15.05
C SER A 216 6.90 -8.50 15.51
N PRO A 217 6.70 -8.37 16.83
CA PRO A 217 5.88 -7.31 17.40
C PRO A 217 6.43 -5.91 17.09
N SER A 218 7.76 -5.77 17.02
CA SER A 218 8.46 -4.53 16.65
C SER A 218 8.12 -4.11 15.21
N PHE A 219 8.17 -5.05 14.27
CA PHE A 219 7.73 -4.82 12.90
C PHE A 219 6.25 -4.48 12.84
N ALA A 220 5.39 -5.21 13.57
CA ALA A 220 3.96 -4.96 13.56
C ALA A 220 3.61 -3.50 13.95
N ASP A 221 4.15 -3.01 15.07
CA ASP A 221 3.96 -1.64 15.52
C ASP A 221 4.52 -0.61 14.51
N TYR A 222 5.77 -0.81 14.06
CA TYR A 222 6.39 0.06 13.06
C TYR A 222 5.57 0.12 11.78
N TYR A 223 5.11 -1.04 11.31
CA TYR A 223 4.47 -1.20 10.02
C TYR A 223 3.05 -0.62 10.00
N VAL A 224 2.30 -0.73 11.10
CA VAL A 224 0.99 -0.06 11.22
C VAL A 224 1.13 1.46 11.11
N ARG A 225 2.12 2.04 11.80
CA ARG A 225 2.45 3.47 11.71
C ARG A 225 2.91 3.86 10.31
N PHE A 226 3.76 3.04 9.68
CA PHE A 226 4.23 3.22 8.31
C PHE A 226 3.07 3.23 7.30
N ILE A 227 2.13 2.29 7.41
CA ILE A 227 0.94 2.24 6.54
C ILE A 227 0.02 3.44 6.77
N ALA A 228 -0.16 3.86 8.01
CA ALA A 228 -0.94 5.06 8.33
C ALA A 228 -0.34 6.32 7.70
N HIS A 229 0.98 6.45 7.67
CA HIS A 229 1.64 7.52 6.94
C HIS A 229 1.32 7.47 5.43
N PHE A 230 1.51 6.31 4.80
CA PHE A 230 1.36 6.19 3.35
C PHE A 230 -0.09 6.25 2.85
N VAL A 231 -1.08 5.87 3.66
CA VAL A 231 -2.50 6.00 3.27
C VAL A 231 -2.92 7.48 3.17
N ALA A 232 -2.25 8.39 3.88
CA ALA A 232 -2.53 9.82 3.85
C ALA A 232 -2.36 10.47 2.47
N VAL A 233 -1.55 9.85 1.59
CA VAL A 233 -1.37 10.26 0.18
C VAL A 233 -2.67 10.13 -0.59
N TYR A 234 -3.48 9.14 -0.25
CA TYR A 234 -4.71 8.79 -0.95
C TYR A 234 -5.94 9.40 -0.29
N GLU A 235 -5.99 9.35 1.04
CA GLU A 235 -7.03 9.99 1.81
C GLU A 235 -6.44 10.50 3.14
N ARG A 236 -6.42 11.83 3.30
CA ARG A 236 -5.75 12.53 4.42
C ARG A 236 -6.39 12.28 5.77
N SER A 237 -7.68 11.95 5.82
CA SER A 237 -8.37 11.66 7.09
C SER A 237 -8.28 10.19 7.51
N ALA A 238 -7.81 9.30 6.63
CA ALA A 238 -7.68 7.88 6.92
C ALA A 238 -6.67 7.50 8.03
N PRO A 239 -5.51 8.16 8.21
CA PRO A 239 -4.48 7.70 9.13
C PRO A 239 -4.98 7.43 10.55
N MET A 240 -5.80 8.32 11.12
CA MET A 240 -6.34 8.17 12.49
C MET A 240 -7.12 6.86 12.71
N PHE A 241 -7.61 6.24 11.65
CA PHE A 241 -8.35 4.97 11.70
C PHE A 241 -7.47 3.73 11.58
N ALA A 242 -6.14 3.83 11.48
CA ALA A 242 -5.30 2.64 11.35
C ALA A 242 -5.27 1.82 12.66
N ARG A 243 -5.24 2.47 13.83
CA ARG A 243 -5.37 1.77 15.12
C ARG A 243 -6.73 1.07 15.27
N ASP A 244 -7.81 1.73 14.86
CA ASP A 244 -9.15 1.12 14.77
C ASP A 244 -9.16 -0.09 13.83
N SER A 245 -8.57 0.05 12.65
CA SER A 245 -8.48 -1.03 11.65
C SER A 245 -7.67 -2.22 12.16
N LEU A 246 -6.62 -1.97 12.95
CA LEU A 246 -5.79 -3.00 13.58
C LEU A 246 -6.56 -3.76 14.69
N ARG A 247 -7.31 -3.02 15.52
CA ARG A 247 -8.20 -3.63 16.53
C ARG A 247 -9.31 -4.43 15.87
N TRP A 248 -9.87 -3.91 14.78
CA TRP A 248 -10.92 -4.60 14.02
C TRP A 248 -10.43 -5.98 13.55
N SER A 249 -9.20 -6.06 13.03
CA SER A 249 -8.64 -7.33 12.52
C SER A 249 -8.27 -8.32 13.63
N GLU A 250 -8.12 -7.85 14.87
CA GLU A 250 -7.84 -8.69 16.04
C GLU A 250 -9.03 -9.50 16.48
N ASN A 251 -10.23 -8.94 16.33
CA ASN A 251 -11.45 -9.53 16.85
C ASN A 251 -12.00 -10.59 15.87
N PRO A 252 -11.99 -11.90 16.23
CA PRO A 252 -12.48 -12.94 15.34
C PRO A 252 -13.95 -12.77 14.94
N ALA A 253 -14.78 -12.20 15.82
CA ALA A 253 -16.19 -11.96 15.54
C ALA A 253 -16.41 -10.92 14.43
N ASN A 254 -15.49 -9.94 14.30
CA ASN A 254 -15.55 -8.97 13.21
C ASN A 254 -15.23 -9.63 11.86
N VAL A 255 -14.24 -10.51 11.84
CA VAL A 255 -13.83 -11.25 10.64
C VAL A 255 -14.91 -12.24 10.21
N GLU A 256 -15.49 -12.98 11.17
CA GLU A 256 -16.61 -13.88 10.93
C GLU A 256 -17.81 -13.12 10.35
N LYS A 257 -18.22 -12.02 11.01
CA LYS A 257 -19.29 -11.16 10.51
C LYS A 257 -19.02 -10.65 9.08
N TYR A 258 -17.79 -10.21 8.80
CA TYR A 258 -17.41 -9.77 7.46
C TYR A 258 -17.58 -10.89 6.41
N ILE A 259 -17.19 -12.13 6.74
CA ILE A 259 -17.36 -13.29 5.86
C ILE A 259 -18.84 -13.60 5.66
N ASP A 260 -19.63 -13.62 6.75
CA ASP A 260 -21.06 -13.90 6.73
C ASP A 260 -21.87 -12.85 5.95
N ASP A 261 -21.45 -11.58 6.03
CA ASP A 261 -22.03 -10.47 5.25
C ASP A 261 -21.59 -10.49 3.77
N GLY A 262 -21.01 -11.59 3.29
CA GLY A 262 -20.59 -11.75 1.89
C GLY A 262 -19.35 -10.93 1.54
N ARG A 263 -18.44 -10.75 2.51
CA ARG A 263 -17.21 -9.96 2.40
C ARG A 263 -17.47 -8.49 2.10
N ILE A 264 -18.35 -7.91 2.90
CA ILE A 264 -18.72 -6.49 2.88
C ILE A 264 -18.59 -5.94 4.32
N MET A 265 -17.84 -4.86 4.52
CA MET A 265 -17.70 -4.21 5.83
C MET A 265 -18.82 -3.18 6.04
N THR A 266 -20.03 -3.66 6.37
CA THR A 266 -21.22 -2.80 6.53
C THR A 266 -21.08 -1.76 7.64
N ASP A 267 -20.19 -1.98 8.60
CA ASP A 267 -19.88 -1.05 9.68
C ASP A 267 -18.99 0.14 9.25
N VAL A 268 -18.46 0.12 8.02
CA VAL A 268 -17.64 1.19 7.43
C VAL A 268 -18.33 1.82 6.22
N LEU A 269 -18.94 1.01 5.37
CA LEU A 269 -19.49 1.49 4.10
C LEU A 269 -20.58 2.55 4.30
N GLY A 270 -20.48 3.63 3.53
CA GLY A 270 -21.42 4.75 3.58
C GLY A 270 -21.24 5.70 4.76
N ARG A 271 -20.32 5.42 5.68
CA ARG A 271 -20.05 6.30 6.83
C ARG A 271 -19.09 7.41 6.44
N GLY A 272 -19.52 8.65 6.67
CA GLY A 272 -18.66 9.82 6.52
C GLY A 272 -17.65 9.95 7.66
N TYR A 273 -16.81 10.98 7.59
CA TYR A 273 -15.80 11.28 8.62
C TYR A 273 -16.44 11.43 10.01
N SER A 274 -17.44 12.31 10.15
CA SER A 274 -18.09 12.61 11.43
C SER A 274 -18.78 11.41 12.08
N ASP A 275 -19.29 10.47 11.29
CA ASP A 275 -19.88 9.24 11.83
C ASP A 275 -18.81 8.23 12.21
N SER A 276 -17.71 8.18 11.44
CA SER A 276 -16.60 7.24 11.69
C SER A 276 -15.82 7.61 12.96
N THR A 277 -15.63 8.90 13.23
CA THR A 277 -14.88 9.35 14.42
C THR A 277 -15.59 9.05 15.74
N ARG A 278 -16.92 8.84 15.74
CA ARG A 278 -17.67 8.46 16.96
C ARG A 278 -17.27 7.11 17.55
N ASP A 279 -16.66 6.25 16.75
CA ASP A 279 -16.22 4.92 17.20
C ASP A 279 -14.79 4.95 17.77
N LEU A 280 -14.08 6.06 17.61
CA LEU A 280 -12.70 6.17 18.07
C LEU A 280 -12.65 6.55 19.56
N PRO A 281 -11.70 5.99 20.33
CA PRO A 281 -11.41 6.49 21.66
C PRO A 281 -11.03 7.97 21.63
N GLU A 282 -11.44 8.74 22.63
CA GLU A 282 -11.15 10.18 22.72
C GLU A 282 -9.66 10.48 22.64
N SER A 283 -8.83 9.63 23.26
CA SER A 283 -7.37 9.72 23.21
C SER A 283 -6.77 9.59 21.81
N GLU A 284 -7.49 9.00 20.85
CA GLU A 284 -7.04 8.85 19.47
C GLU A 284 -7.57 9.95 18.55
N LEU A 285 -8.66 10.62 18.93
CA LEU A 285 -9.27 11.68 18.13
C LEU A 285 -8.42 12.95 18.06
N TYR A 286 -7.66 13.21 19.12
CA TYR A 286 -6.84 14.40 19.29
C TYR A 286 -5.33 14.08 19.34
N ASP A 287 -4.96 12.91 18.82
CA ASP A 287 -3.58 12.45 18.76
C ASP A 287 -2.89 12.99 17.51
N ASP A 288 -2.33 14.18 17.63
CA ASP A 288 -1.65 14.88 16.53
C ASP A 288 -0.22 14.40 16.28
N ASP A 289 0.33 13.62 17.22
CA ASP A 289 1.72 13.15 17.17
C ASP A 289 1.83 11.74 16.54
N TRP A 290 0.79 10.92 16.62
CA TRP A 290 0.73 9.64 15.93
C TRP A 290 0.53 9.85 14.41
N PRO A 291 1.21 9.10 13.52
CA PRO A 291 2.07 7.93 13.75
C PRO A 291 3.57 8.24 13.95
N TYR A 292 3.95 9.49 14.22
CA TYR A 292 5.34 9.98 14.11
C TYR A 292 6.11 10.11 15.42
N TYR A 293 5.50 9.78 16.57
CA TYR A 293 6.13 9.89 17.88
C TYR A 293 7.61 9.48 17.88
N VAL A 294 8.45 10.37 18.39
CA VAL A 294 9.80 10.03 18.83
C VAL A 294 9.66 9.76 20.32
N ALA A 295 9.91 8.52 20.77
CA ALA A 295 9.93 8.22 22.20
C ALA A 295 10.94 9.16 22.88
N GLN A 296 10.50 9.84 23.95
CA GLN A 296 11.36 10.69 24.79
C GLN A 296 12.33 9.84 25.60
#